data_AF-A0A936LBS8-F1
#
_entry.id   AF-A0A936LBS8-F1
#
_cell.length_a   1.000
_cell.length_b   1.000
_cell.length_c   1.000
_cell.angle_alpha   90.00
_cell.angle_beta   90.00
_cell.angle_gamma   90.00
#
_symmetry.space_group_name_H-M   'P 1'
#
loop_
_entity.id
_entity.type
_entity.pdbx_description
1 polymer ?
#
loop_
_entity_poly.entity_id
_entity_poly.type
_entity_poly.pdbx_seq_one_letter_code
_entity_poly.pdbx_strand_id
1 'polypeptide(L)'
;MAWWQKTVTAFPTNAVSVDSLKSDSADLPVAMMVQCKGNAGAIKFTDAPGNSPLTLTVAAGEVLNVQIARVWATGTTATGLIGYY
;
A
#
# COMPACT_ATOMS: atom_id res chain seq x y z
N MET A 1 12.46 -13.64 14.25
CA MET A 1 11.74 -13.10 15.42
C MET A 1 10.61 -12.23 14.86
N ALA A 2 9.40 -12.77 14.77
CA ALA A 2 8.29 -12.13 14.05
C ALA A 2 7.59 -11.12 14.98
N TRP A 3 7.76 -9.83 14.68
CA TRP A 3 7.21 -8.74 15.48
C TRP A 3 5.70 -8.60 15.23
N TRP A 4 4.92 -9.26 16.09
CA TRP A 4 3.59 -8.92 16.64
C TRP A 4 2.38 -8.47 15.79
N GLN A 5 2.43 -8.35 14.47
CA GLN A 5 1.19 -8.11 13.72
C GLN A 5 0.66 -9.39 13.08
N LYS A 6 -0.07 -10.19 13.87
CA LYS A 6 -1.03 -11.17 13.33
C LYS A 6 -1.99 -10.38 12.45
N THR A 7 -2.09 -10.76 11.18
CA THR A 7 -2.98 -10.22 10.14
C THR A 7 -4.07 -9.31 10.71
N VAL A 8 -3.95 -7.99 10.52
CA VAL A 8 -5.01 -7.06 10.92
C VAL A 8 -6.23 -7.41 10.08
N THR A 9 -7.24 -8.01 10.71
CA THR A 9 -8.48 -8.42 10.04
C THR A 9 -9.59 -7.39 10.19
N ALA A 10 -9.49 -6.51 11.19
CA ALA A 10 -10.43 -5.42 11.43
C ALA A 10 -9.74 -4.09 11.12
N PHE A 11 -9.98 -3.56 9.93
CA PHE A 11 -9.56 -2.21 9.55
C PHE A 11 -10.53 -1.17 10.13
N PRO A 12 -10.07 0.06 10.41
CA PRO A 12 -10.99 1.16 10.68
C PRO A 12 -11.96 1.33 9.50
N THR A 13 -13.11 1.96 9.76
CA THR A 13 -14.07 2.30 8.70
C THR A 13 -13.36 3.06 7.58
N ASN A 14 -13.66 2.67 6.33
CA ASN A 14 -13.02 3.15 5.11
C ASN A 14 -11.52 2.82 4.99
N ALA A 15 -11.12 1.63 5.45
CA ALA A 15 -9.79 1.10 5.16
C ALA A 15 -9.83 -0.36 4.68
N VAL A 16 -8.84 -0.73 3.88
CA VAL A 16 -8.74 -2.06 3.24
C VAL A 16 -7.29 -2.52 3.14
N SER A 17 -7.09 -3.84 3.11
CA SER A 17 -5.79 -4.42 2.78
C SER A 17 -5.45 -4.15 1.32
N VAL A 18 -4.34 -3.48 1.07
CA VAL A 18 -3.82 -3.21 -0.28
C VAL A 18 -2.96 -4.37 -0.77
N ASP A 19 -2.44 -5.22 0.12
CA ASP A 19 -1.62 -6.38 -0.26
C ASP A 19 -2.33 -7.32 -1.24
N SER A 20 -3.64 -7.55 -1.04
CA SER A 20 -4.46 -8.37 -1.94
C SER A 20 -4.90 -7.64 -3.21
N LEU A 21 -4.71 -6.33 -3.28
CA LEU A 21 -5.12 -5.47 -4.39
C LEU A 21 -3.93 -5.03 -5.27
N LYS A 22 -2.72 -5.45 -4.94
CA LYS A 22 -1.53 -5.22 -5.76
C LYS A 22 -1.75 -5.78 -7.16
N SER A 23 -1.52 -4.95 -8.18
CA SER A 23 -1.69 -5.35 -9.57
C SER A 23 -0.78 -4.57 -10.49
N ASP A 24 -0.24 -5.25 -11.50
CA ASP A 24 0.51 -4.59 -12.58
C ASP A 24 -0.40 -4.10 -13.72
N SER A 25 -1.69 -4.46 -13.70
CA SER A 25 -2.63 -4.20 -14.80
C SER A 25 -3.92 -3.49 -14.41
N ALA A 26 -4.30 -3.50 -13.13
CA ALA A 26 -5.55 -2.94 -12.63
C ALA A 26 -5.32 -1.89 -11.55
N ASP A 27 -6.18 -0.87 -11.53
CA ASP A 27 -6.20 0.15 -10.49
C ASP A 27 -6.96 -0.33 -9.24
N LEU A 28 -6.73 0.37 -8.13
CA LEU A 28 -7.50 0.23 -6.91
C LEU A 28 -8.96 0.70 -7.16
N PRO A 29 -9.95 0.12 -6.46
CA PRO A 29 -11.35 0.49 -6.65
C PRO A 29 -11.65 1.95 -6.27
N VAL A 30 -10.86 2.51 -5.37
CA VAL A 30 -10.90 3.92 -4.95
C VAL A 30 -9.46 4.38 -4.75
N ALA A 31 -9.10 5.58 -5.19
CA ALA A 31 -7.80 6.17 -4.90
C ALA A 31 -7.66 6.44 -3.40
N MET A 32 -6.55 6.01 -2.79
CA MET A 32 -6.42 5.96 -1.33
C MET A 32 -5.00 6.30 -0.87
N MET A 33 -4.89 6.78 0.38
CA MET A 33 -3.59 6.90 1.06
C MET A 33 -3.17 5.54 1.60
N VAL A 34 -1.88 5.22 1.59
CA VAL A 34 -1.40 3.90 2.01
C VAL A 34 -0.44 4.02 3.18
N GLN A 35 -0.64 3.19 4.20
CA GLN A 35 0.27 3.00 5.32
C GLN A 35 0.93 1.63 5.24
N CYS A 36 2.25 1.57 5.41
CA CYS A 36 2.95 0.32 5.64
C CYS A 36 2.84 -0.04 7.12
N LYS A 37 2.12 -1.12 7.47
CA LYS A 37 2.06 -1.64 8.85
C LYS A 37 2.89 -2.91 9.05
N GLY A 38 3.20 -3.62 7.97
CA GLY A 38 3.98 -4.85 8.01
C GLY A 38 5.47 -4.56 7.87
N ASN A 39 6.12 -5.24 6.93
CA ASN A 39 7.55 -5.09 6.73
C ASN A 39 7.85 -3.86 5.86
N ALA A 40 8.83 -3.08 6.32
CA ALA A 40 9.46 -2.02 5.54
C ALA A 40 9.99 -2.56 4.20
N GLY A 41 10.02 -1.72 3.18
CA GLY A 41 10.47 -2.12 1.85
C GLY A 41 10.20 -1.06 0.79
N ALA A 42 10.33 -1.45 -0.47
CA ALA A 42 9.94 -0.61 -1.58
C ALA A 42 8.43 -0.72 -1.81
N ILE A 43 7.78 0.41 -2.07
CA ILE A 43 6.44 0.47 -2.64
C ILE A 43 6.54 1.13 -4.01
N LYS A 44 6.09 0.41 -5.03
CA LYS A 44 5.96 0.95 -6.38
C LYS A 44 4.49 1.26 -6.63
N PHE A 45 4.18 2.50 -7.00
CA PHE A 45 2.79 2.95 -7.14
C PHE A 45 2.62 3.94 -8.29
N THR A 46 1.38 4.03 -8.78
CA THR A 46 0.90 5.08 -9.67
C THR A 46 0.02 6.01 -8.84
N ASP A 47 0.27 7.31 -8.91
CA ASP A 47 -0.54 8.31 -8.19
C ASP A 47 -1.93 8.49 -8.82
N ALA A 48 -2.85 9.12 -8.10
CA ALA A 48 -4.23 9.34 -8.56
C ALA A 48 -4.35 10.07 -9.92
N PRO A 49 -3.47 11.05 -10.26
CA PRO A 49 -3.43 11.64 -11.60
C PRO A 49 -3.01 10.68 -12.73
N GLY A 50 -2.43 9.52 -12.42
CA GLY A 50 -1.97 8.55 -13.42
C GLY A 50 -0.59 8.86 -13.99
N ASN A 51 0.28 9.54 -13.24
CA ASN A 51 1.65 9.82 -13.66
C ASN A 51 2.47 8.53 -13.77
N SER A 52 3.68 8.64 -14.33
CA SER A 52 4.59 7.49 -14.40
C SER A 52 4.83 6.86 -13.02
N PRO A 53 4.93 5.51 -12.92
CA PRO A 53 5.08 4.85 -11.64
C PRO A 53 6.30 5.33 -10.84
N LEU A 54 6.09 5.59 -9.57
CA LEU A 54 7.12 6.00 -8.61
C LEU A 54 7.44 4.83 -7.68
N THR A 55 8.69 4.74 -7.25
CA THR A 55 9.13 3.76 -6.25
C THR A 55 9.72 4.51 -5.07
N LEU A 56 9.17 4.30 -3.88
CA LEU A 56 9.67 4.86 -2.63
C LEU A 56 10.04 3.75 -1.66
N THR A 57 11.05 3.97 -0.83
CA THR A 57 11.32 3.09 0.32
C THR A 57 10.50 3.59 1.50
N VAL A 58 9.68 2.71 2.06
CA VAL A 58 8.82 3.00 3.21
C VAL A 58 9.27 2.19 4.42
N ALA A 59 9.30 2.84 5.58
CA ALA A 59 9.50 2.18 6.86
C ALA A 59 8.22 1.53 7.38
N ALA A 60 8.37 0.56 8.28
CA ALA A 60 7.23 0.01 8.99
C ALA A 60 6.59 1.08 9.89
N GLY A 61 5.27 1.25 9.77
CA GLY A 61 4.49 2.30 10.41
C GLY A 61 4.30 3.57 9.56
N GLU A 62 5.06 3.75 8.48
CA GLU A 62 5.04 4.96 7.66
C GLU A 62 3.76 5.11 6.84
N VAL A 63 3.24 6.33 6.77
CA VAL A 63 2.08 6.71 5.95
C VAL A 63 2.56 7.51 4.74
N LEU A 64 2.16 7.08 3.55
CA LEU A 64 2.36 7.83 2.32
C LEU A 64 1.25 8.89 2.21
N ASN A 65 1.64 10.16 2.29
CA ASN A 65 0.72 11.29 2.14
C ASN A 65 0.48 11.65 0.66
N VAL A 66 0.16 10.63 -0.14
CA VAL A 66 -0.15 10.75 -1.57
C VAL A 66 -1.37 9.87 -1.85
N GLN A 67 -2.27 10.35 -2.71
CA GLN A 67 -3.34 9.49 -3.22
C GLN A 67 -2.81 8.56 -4.31
N ILE A 68 -3.01 7.26 -4.09
CA ILE A 68 -2.51 6.21 -4.95
C ILE A 68 -3.68 5.61 -5.73
N ALA A 69 -3.56 5.58 -7.06
CA ALA A 69 -4.49 4.88 -7.95
C ALA A 69 -4.13 3.40 -8.10
N ARG A 70 -2.83 3.05 -8.06
CA ARG A 70 -2.38 1.66 -8.23
C ARG A 70 -1.16 1.38 -7.37
N VAL A 71 -1.15 0.22 -6.74
CA VAL A 71 0.09 -0.36 -6.17
C VAL A 71 0.51 -1.53 -7.05
N TRP A 72 1.73 -1.46 -7.56
CA TRP A 72 2.27 -2.48 -8.47
C TRP A 72 2.57 -3.76 -7.71
N ALA A 73 2.26 -4.90 -8.30
CA ALA A 73 2.64 -6.21 -7.74
C ALA A 73 4.14 -6.44 -7.90
N THR A 74 4.69 -6.04 -9.05
CA THR A 74 6.13 -6.01 -9.29
C THR A 74 6.80 -4.80 -8.65
N GLY A 75 8.00 -4.99 -8.09
CA GLY A 75 8.79 -3.91 -7.49
C GLY A 75 8.30 -3.42 -6.11
N THR A 76 7.16 -3.93 -5.61
CA THR A 76 6.70 -3.67 -4.24
C THR A 76 7.13 -4.81 -3.32
N THR A 77 8.05 -4.52 -2.40
CA THR A 77 8.51 -5.46 -1.37
C THR A 77 7.95 -5.15 0.01
N ALA A 78 7.39 -3.95 0.22
CA ALA A 78 6.67 -3.61 1.45
C ALA A 78 5.40 -4.48 1.60
N THR A 79 5.14 -4.92 2.83
CA THR A 79 3.98 -5.76 3.18
C THR A 79 3.15 -5.14 4.31
N GLY A 80 1.95 -5.69 4.55
CA GLY A 80 1.00 -5.13 5.49
C GLY A 80 0.54 -3.74 5.08
N LEU A 81 0.35 -3.52 3.77
CA LEU A 81 -0.08 -2.23 3.24
C LEU A 81 -1.58 -2.05 3.48
N ILE A 82 -1.94 -0.99 4.21
CA ILE A 82 -3.32 -0.63 4.52
C ILE A 82 -3.67 0.65 3.78
N GLY A 83 -4.74 0.63 3.01
CA GLY A 83 -5.25 1.77 2.27
C GLY A 83 -6.40 2.42 3.00
N TYR A 84 -6.44 3.76 3.02
CA TYR A 84 -7.46 4.60 3.65
C TYR A 84 -8.13 5.46 2.59
N TYR A 85 -9.45 5.31 2.43
CA TYR A 85 -10.27 5.95 1.40
C TYR A 85 -11.44 6.77 1.95
#